data_AF-A0A0R3MF19-F1
#
_entry.id   AF-A0A0R3MF19-F1
#
_cell.length_a   1.000
_cell.length_b   1.000
_cell.length_c   1.000
_cell.angle_alpha   90.00
_cell.angle_beta   90.00
_cell.angle_gamma   90.00
#
_symmetry.space_group_name_H-M   'P 1'
#
loop_
_entity.id
_entity.type
_entity.pdbx_description
1 polymer ?
#
loop_
_entity_poly.entity_id
_entity_poly.type
_entity_poly.pdbx_seq_one_letter_code
_entity_poly.pdbx_strand_id
1 'polypeptide(L)'
;MGGASNGYDHPLPKGPMPDYVEHKEGVNQVGKLSAEAVVREYDAAVKEIEALGAELSEAAKKCEAMVAGVHAMVTEIRELAANYREEGKRYFLQIEDCSLMTSEVRTVCEALKKKIAAGSNLAA
;
A
#
# COMPACT_ATOMS: atom_id res chain seq x y z
N MET A 1 7.22 27.17 17.27
CA MET A 1 8.09 28.27 17.75
C MET A 1 9.45 28.07 17.11
N GLY A 2 9.91 29.01 16.28
CA GLY A 2 11.20 28.91 15.58
C GLY A 2 11.10 29.25 14.10
N GLY A 3 10.65 30.46 13.77
CA GLY A 3 10.88 31.04 12.46
C GLY A 3 12.36 31.36 12.32
N ALA A 4 13.04 30.69 11.40
CA ALA A 4 14.34 31.11 10.92
C ALA A 4 14.12 31.72 9.54
N SER A 5 14.08 33.06 9.50
CA SER A 5 14.39 33.79 8.28
C SER A 5 15.83 33.47 7.90
N ASN A 6 16.03 32.46 7.06
CA ASN A 6 17.28 32.35 6.32
C ASN A 6 17.21 33.39 5.22
N GLY A 7 17.84 34.54 5.45
CA GLY A 7 18.21 35.44 4.36
C GLY A 7 19.03 34.61 3.36
N TYR A 8 18.55 34.55 2.12
CA TYR A 8 19.23 33.90 1.01
C TYR A 8 20.47 34.71 0.61
N ASP A 9 21.48 34.77 1.45
CA ASP A 9 22.85 35.06 1.02
C ASP A 9 23.42 33.80 0.37
N HIS A 10 22.76 33.32 -0.69
CA HIS A 10 23.37 32.36 -1.59
C HIS A 10 24.29 33.16 -2.51
N PRO A 11 25.63 33.00 -2.43
CA PRO A 11 26.52 33.70 -3.32
C PRO A 11 26.14 33.33 -4.75
N LEU A 12 25.79 34.33 -5.57
CA LEU A 12 25.39 34.09 -6.94
C LEU A 12 26.46 33.26 -7.65
N PRO A 13 26.08 32.19 -8.37
CA PRO A 13 27.02 31.35 -9.07
C PRO A 13 27.94 32.21 -9.95
N LYS A 14 29.25 32.17 -9.67
CA LYS A 14 30.27 32.88 -10.45
C LYS A 14 30.61 32.09 -11.72
N GLY A 15 29.61 31.84 -12.55
CA GLY A 15 29.77 31.26 -13.88
C GLY A 15 29.78 32.33 -14.98
N PRO A 16 30.18 31.96 -16.22
CA PRO A 16 29.87 32.76 -17.39
C PRO A 16 28.35 32.95 -17.50
N MET A 17 27.92 34.06 -18.09
CA MET A 17 26.50 34.25 -18.36
C MET A 17 26.02 33.22 -19.40
N PRO A 18 24.76 32.76 -19.31
CA PRO A 18 24.16 31.94 -20.35
C PRO A 18 24.19 32.64 -21.71
N ASP A 19 24.23 31.83 -22.76
CA ASP A 19 24.36 32.29 -24.15
C ASP A 19 23.20 33.19 -24.61
N TYR A 20 22.06 33.14 -23.92
CA TYR A 20 20.89 33.99 -24.22
C TYR A 20 21.00 35.41 -23.63
N VAL A 21 22.03 35.70 -22.82
CA VAL A 21 22.22 37.00 -22.17
C VAL A 21 23.09 37.89 -23.04
N GLU A 22 22.44 38.85 -23.69
CA GLU A 22 23.12 39.88 -24.49
C GLU A 22 22.92 41.28 -23.90
N HIS A 23 24.02 42.03 -23.74
CA HIS A 23 23.96 43.40 -23.26
C HIS A 23 23.79 44.39 -24.41
N LYS A 24 22.82 45.29 -24.29
CA LYS A 24 22.65 46.41 -25.25
C LYS A 24 23.84 47.37 -25.17
N GLU A 25 24.18 47.97 -26.31
CA GLU A 25 25.20 49.02 -26.37
C GLU A 25 24.78 50.25 -25.53
N GLY A 26 25.74 50.88 -24.86
CA GLY A 26 25.49 52.06 -24.02
C GLY A 26 25.02 51.78 -22.59
N VAL A 27 24.75 50.52 -22.20
CA VAL A 27 24.45 50.18 -20.80
C VAL A 27 25.69 50.32 -19.94
N ASN A 28 25.57 51.06 -18.82
CA ASN A 28 26.69 51.26 -17.89
C ASN A 28 27.07 49.96 -17.15
N GLN A 29 28.25 49.95 -16.53
CA GLN A 29 28.77 48.73 -15.88
C GLN A 29 27.87 48.21 -14.76
N VAL A 30 27.27 49.11 -13.97
CA VAL A 30 26.37 48.73 -12.87
C VAL A 30 25.12 48.05 -13.43
N GLY A 31 24.51 48.60 -14.47
CA GLY A 31 23.34 48.03 -15.14
C GLY A 31 23.61 46.64 -15.72
N LYS A 32 24.79 46.43 -16.32
CA LYS A 32 25.20 45.09 -16.79
C LYS A 32 25.28 44.09 -15.63
N LEU A 33 25.98 44.45 -14.55
CA LEU A 33 26.16 43.58 -13.39
C LEU A 33 24.83 43.28 -12.68
N SER A 34 23.94 44.27 -12.55
CA SER A 34 22.62 44.07 -11.97
C SER A 34 21.74 43.15 -12.82
N ALA A 35 21.75 43.32 -14.15
CA ALA A 35 20.99 42.44 -15.04
C ALA A 35 21.50 41.00 -15.00
N GLU A 36 22.83 40.81 -15.01
CA GLU A 36 23.45 39.49 -14.86
C GLU A 36 23.11 38.84 -13.52
N ALA A 37 23.12 39.62 -12.44
CA ALA A 37 22.81 39.12 -11.10
C ALA A 37 21.39 38.54 -11.04
N VAL A 38 20.42 39.28 -11.59
CA VAL A 38 19.03 38.84 -11.68
C VAL A 38 18.94 37.55 -12.50
N VAL A 39 19.54 37.50 -13.68
CA VAL A 39 19.48 36.29 -14.52
C VAL A 39 20.05 35.07 -13.79
N ARG A 40 21.18 35.21 -13.11
CA ARG A 40 21.79 34.11 -12.34
C ARG A 40 20.89 33.60 -11.21
N GLU A 41 20.17 34.50 -10.55
CA GLU A 41 19.22 34.14 -9.48
C GLU A 41 18.04 33.33 -10.04
N TYR A 42 17.47 33.77 -11.15
CA TYR A 42 16.38 33.04 -11.82
C TYR A 42 16.84 31.68 -12.35
N ASP A 43 18.02 31.60 -12.98
CA ASP A 43 18.57 30.31 -13.42
C ASP A 43 18.85 29.35 -12.26
N ALA A 44 19.30 29.87 -11.12
CA ALA A 44 19.47 29.07 -9.91
C ALA A 44 18.11 28.54 -9.42
N ALA A 45 17.09 29.40 -9.35
CA ALA A 45 15.73 28.98 -8.99
C ALA A 45 15.16 27.95 -9.97
N VAL A 46 15.41 28.08 -11.27
CA VAL A 46 15.00 27.09 -12.28
C VAL A 46 15.61 25.72 -11.98
N LYS A 47 16.91 25.65 -11.66
CA LYS A 47 17.57 24.39 -11.31
C LYS A 47 16.98 23.75 -10.05
N GLU A 48 16.63 24.55 -9.06
CA GLU A 48 15.97 24.07 -7.84
C GLU A 48 14.56 23.54 -8.15
N ILE A 49 13.81 24.22 -9.02
CA ILE A 49 12.48 23.77 -9.47
C ILE A 49 12.58 22.45 -10.23
N GLU A 50 13.56 22.31 -11.13
CA GLU A 50 13.80 21.06 -11.86
C GLU A 50 14.19 19.92 -10.92
N ALA A 51 15.04 20.18 -9.92
CA ALA A 51 15.39 19.20 -8.89
C ALA A 51 14.17 18.76 -8.09
N LEU A 52 13.35 19.72 -7.64
CA LEU A 52 12.08 19.41 -6.95
C LEU A 52 11.14 18.57 -7.82
N GLY A 53 11.06 18.86 -9.13
CA GLY A 53 10.27 18.07 -10.08
C GLY A 53 10.76 16.62 -10.19
N ALA A 54 12.08 16.41 -10.17
CA ALA A 54 12.67 15.08 -10.17
C ALA A 54 12.35 14.30 -8.88
N GLU A 55 12.49 14.94 -7.72
CA GLU A 55 12.15 14.36 -6.42
C GLU A 55 10.67 13.97 -6.33
N LEU A 56 9.77 14.86 -6.78
CA LEU A 56 8.33 14.59 -6.78
C LEU A 56 7.97 13.42 -7.70
N SER A 57 8.64 13.32 -8.86
CA SER A 57 8.45 12.21 -9.79
C SER A 57 8.91 10.87 -9.20
N GLU A 58 10.01 10.86 -8.44
CA GLU A 58 10.47 9.66 -7.73
C GLU A 58 9.50 9.28 -6.60
N ALA A 59 9.04 10.26 -5.83
CA ALA A 59 8.07 10.05 -4.76
C ALA A 59 6.76 9.46 -5.30
N ALA A 60 6.25 9.98 -6.43
CA ALA A 60 5.07 9.47 -7.10
C ALA A 60 5.21 7.98 -7.48
N LYS A 61 6.35 7.59 -8.08
CA LYS A 61 6.64 6.18 -8.41
C LYS A 61 6.66 5.28 -7.17
N LYS A 62 7.22 5.75 -6.05
CA LYS A 62 7.19 5.00 -4.78
C LYS A 62 5.77 4.82 -4.25
N CYS A 63 4.94 5.86 -4.34
CA CYS A 63 3.52 5.79 -3.96
C CYS A 63 2.76 4.79 -4.83
N GLU A 64 2.95 4.83 -6.15
CA GLU A 64 2.34 3.88 -7.08
C GLU A 64 2.73 2.43 -6.77
N ALA A 65 4.01 2.17 -6.54
CA ALA A 65 4.50 0.84 -6.17
C ALA A 65 3.91 0.35 -4.83
N MET A 66 3.81 1.24 -3.84
CA MET A 66 3.21 0.93 -2.55
C MET A 66 1.72 0.58 -2.70
N VAL A 67 0.97 1.36 -3.47
CA VAL A 67 -0.46 1.11 -3.73
C VAL A 67 -0.65 -0.22 -4.45
N ALA A 68 0.18 -0.53 -5.45
CA ALA A 68 0.16 -1.82 -6.13
C ALA A 68 0.40 -2.98 -5.15
N GLY A 69 1.39 -2.84 -4.24
CA GLY A 69 1.67 -3.83 -3.20
C GLY A 69 0.50 -4.04 -2.23
N VAL A 70 -0.18 -2.97 -1.81
CA VAL A 70 -1.37 -3.06 -0.96
C VAL A 70 -2.50 -3.80 -1.66
N HIS A 71 -2.74 -3.53 -2.95
CA HIS A 71 -3.76 -4.26 -3.71
C HIS A 71 -3.47 -5.76 -3.85
N ALA A 72 -2.20 -6.13 -4.03
CA ALA A 72 -1.79 -7.53 -4.02
C ALA A 72 -2.11 -8.20 -2.68
N MET A 73 -1.70 -7.57 -1.56
CA MET A 73 -1.97 -8.09 -0.21
C MET A 73 -3.48 -8.21 0.08
N VAL A 74 -4.30 -7.25 -0.36
CA VAL A 74 -5.77 -7.33 -0.22
C VAL A 74 -6.33 -8.52 -0.97
N THR A 75 -5.76 -8.88 -2.12
CA THR A 75 -6.17 -10.05 -2.89
C THR A 75 -5.86 -11.33 -2.12
N GLU A 76 -4.66 -11.46 -1.57
CA GLU A 76 -4.26 -12.60 -0.72
C GLU A 76 -5.16 -12.74 0.52
N ILE A 77 -5.51 -11.63 1.19
CA ILE A 77 -6.42 -11.64 2.34
C ILE A 77 -7.81 -12.15 1.94
N ARG A 78 -8.30 -11.78 0.76
CA ARG A 78 -9.60 -12.25 0.26
C ARG A 78 -9.59 -13.75 -0.03
N GLU A 79 -8.53 -14.24 -0.66
CA GLU A 79 -8.33 -15.67 -0.92
C GLU A 79 -8.25 -16.46 0.39
N LEU A 80 -7.47 -15.97 1.36
CA LEU A 80 -7.39 -16.57 2.69
C LEU A 80 -8.76 -16.64 3.36
N ALA A 81 -9.52 -15.55 3.36
CA ALA A 81 -10.87 -15.52 3.92
C ALA A 81 -11.84 -16.47 3.21
N ALA A 82 -11.72 -16.64 1.88
CA ALA A 82 -12.51 -17.62 1.14
C ALA A 82 -12.17 -19.05 1.56
N ASN A 83 -10.87 -19.38 1.66
CA ASN A 83 -10.40 -20.68 2.11
C ASN A 83 -10.91 -21.03 3.52
N TYR A 84 -10.88 -20.08 4.46
CA TYR A 84 -11.42 -20.31 5.81
C TYR A 84 -12.94 -20.58 5.83
N ARG A 85 -13.71 -19.93 4.94
CA ARG A 85 -15.15 -20.20 4.83
C ARG A 85 -15.42 -21.61 4.31
N GLU A 86 -14.69 -22.05 3.28
CA GLU A 86 -14.81 -23.42 2.76
C GLU A 86 -14.39 -24.47 3.79
N GLU A 87 -13.30 -24.21 4.50
CA GLU A 87 -12.83 -25.10 5.57
C GLU A 87 -13.85 -25.20 6.72
N GLY A 88 -14.44 -24.06 7.11
CA GLY A 88 -15.53 -24.04 8.10
C GLY A 88 -16.74 -24.86 7.65
N LYS A 89 -17.15 -24.73 6.38
CA LYS A 89 -18.23 -25.53 5.78
C LYS A 89 -17.90 -27.03 5.77
N ARG A 90 -16.65 -27.38 5.45
CA ARG A 90 -16.17 -28.78 5.47
C ARG A 90 -16.31 -29.38 6.87
N TYR A 91 -15.85 -28.68 7.91
CA TYR A 91 -15.99 -29.15 9.28
C TYR A 91 -17.44 -29.25 9.74
N PHE A 92 -18.26 -28.27 9.38
CA PHE A 92 -19.69 -28.28 9.67
C PHE A 92 -20.36 -29.58 9.17
N LEU A 93 -20.15 -29.92 7.89
CA LEU A 93 -20.71 -31.14 7.30
C LEU A 93 -20.19 -32.41 8.00
N GLN A 94 -18.89 -32.48 8.29
CA GLN A 94 -18.31 -33.63 9.00
C GLN A 94 -18.92 -33.83 10.40
N ILE A 95 -19.22 -32.73 11.11
CA ILE A 95 -19.86 -32.78 12.42
C ILE A 95 -21.30 -33.29 12.29
N GLU A 96 -22.06 -32.77 11.31
CA GLU A 96 -23.43 -33.23 11.07
C GLU A 96 -23.49 -34.71 10.70
N ASP A 97 -22.64 -35.16 9.78
CA ASP A 97 -22.56 -36.57 9.35
C ASP A 97 -22.20 -37.50 10.52
N CYS A 98 -21.21 -37.12 11.32
CA CYS A 98 -20.80 -37.89 12.50
C CYS A 98 -21.92 -37.96 13.55
N SER A 99 -22.62 -36.84 13.78
CA SER A 99 -23.74 -36.77 14.71
C SER A 99 -24.91 -37.64 14.26
N LEU A 100 -25.26 -37.59 12.97
CA LEU A 100 -26.32 -38.40 12.38
C LEU A 100 -25.99 -39.88 12.50
N MET A 101 -24.80 -40.30 12.07
CA MET A 101 -24.37 -41.69 12.15
C MET A 101 -24.36 -42.20 13.60
N THR A 102 -23.93 -41.37 14.56
CA THR A 102 -23.99 -41.70 15.99
C THR A 102 -25.44 -41.91 16.47
N SER A 103 -26.38 -41.09 16.01
CA SER A 103 -27.80 -41.23 16.33
C SER A 103 -28.43 -42.49 15.73
N GLU A 104 -28.06 -42.83 14.50
CA GLU A 104 -28.49 -44.06 13.83
C GLU A 104 -27.99 -45.30 14.58
N VAL A 105 -26.70 -45.33 14.93
CA VAL A 105 -26.11 -46.41 15.76
C VAL A 105 -26.87 -46.57 17.07
N ARG A 106 -27.17 -45.45 17.77
CA ARG A 106 -27.95 -45.49 19.01
C ARG A 106 -29.33 -46.11 18.78
N THR A 107 -30.03 -45.68 17.74
CA THR A 107 -31.36 -46.20 17.38
C THR A 107 -31.33 -47.70 17.13
N VAL A 108 -30.37 -48.17 16.34
CA VAL A 108 -30.21 -49.60 16.00
C VAL A 108 -29.87 -50.41 17.25
N CYS A 109 -28.96 -49.93 18.11
CA CYS A 109 -28.59 -50.60 19.37
C CYS A 109 -29.79 -50.70 20.32
N GLU A 110 -30.58 -49.63 20.49
CA GLU A 110 -31.79 -49.66 21.31
C GLU A 110 -32.86 -50.62 20.75
N ALA A 111 -33.04 -50.65 19.43
CA ALA A 111 -33.94 -51.59 18.77
C ALA A 111 -33.50 -53.05 18.99
N LEU A 112 -32.20 -53.34 18.86
CA LEU A 112 -31.64 -54.66 19.11
C LEU A 112 -31.82 -55.08 20.57
N LYS A 113 -31.52 -54.18 21.52
CA LYS A 113 -31.69 -54.41 22.96
C LYS A 113 -33.13 -54.77 23.31
N LYS A 114 -34.12 -54.06 22.74
CA LYS A 114 -35.55 -54.38 22.93
C LYS A 114 -35.91 -55.77 22.39
N LYS A 115 -35.39 -56.16 21.23
CA LYS A 115 -35.62 -57.51 20.67
C LYS A 115 -35.07 -58.62 21.56
N ILE A 116 -33.86 -58.41 22.11
CA ILE A 116 -33.24 -59.36 23.05
C ILE A 116 -34.11 -59.51 24.31
N ALA A 117 -34.50 -58.39 24.93
CA ALA A 117 -35.34 -58.42 26.12
C ALA A 117 -36.72 -59.07 25.88
N ALA A 118 -37.34 -58.82 24.72
CA ALA A 118 -38.61 -59.46 24.35
C ALA A 118 -38.46 -60.97 24.12
N GLY A 119 -37.35 -61.42 23.53
CA GLY A 119 -37.05 -62.85 23.35
C GLY A 119 -36.78 -63.57 24.68
N SER A 120 -36.13 -62.90 25.64
CA SER A 120 -35.93 -63.43 27.00
C SER A 120 -37.23 -63.56 27.79
N ASN A 121 -38.19 -62.64 27.60
CA ASN A 121 -39.50 -62.70 28.27
C ASN A 121 -40.46 -63.75 27.70
N LEU A 122 -40.17 -64.34 26.53
CA LEU A 122 -40.97 -65.41 25.93
C LEU A 122 -40.48 -66.81 26.34
N ALA A 123 -39.29 -66.89 26.94
CA ALA A 123 -38.64 -68.12 27.38
C ALA A 123 -38.73 -68.35 28.91
N ALA A 124 -39.43 -67.48 29.63
CA ALA A 124 -39.72 -67.56 31.07
C ALA A 124 -41.23 -67.72 31.28
#